data_AF-A0A351IPX5-F1
#
_entry.id   AF-A0A351IPX5-F1
#
_cell.length_a   1.000
_cell.length_b   1.000
_cell.length_c   1.000
_cell.angle_alpha   90.00
_cell.angle_beta   90.00
_cell.angle_gamma   90.00
#
_symmetry.space_group_name_H-M   'P 1'
#
loop_
_entity.id
_entity.type
_entity.pdbx_description
1 polymer ?
#
loop_
_entity_poly.entity_id
_entity_poly.type
_entity_poly.pdbx_seq_one_letter_code
_entity_poly.pdbx_strand_id
1 'polypeptide(L)' 'MSIREANRLSVMRQVDKKMLSMQKVSEELGVSLRQAKRIRRSYV' A
#
# COMPACT_ATOMS: atom_id res chain seq x y z
N MET A 1 -9.99 11.70 -8.02
CA MET A 1 -9.26 11.03 -6.93
C MET A 1 -10.06 11.12 -5.65
N SER A 2 -10.39 9.99 -5.05
CA SER A 2 -11.00 9.97 -3.71
C SER A 2 -9.93 10.04 -2.61
N ILE A 3 -10.31 10.47 -1.40
CA ILE A 3 -9.43 10.49 -0.22
C ILE A 3 -8.78 9.11 0.02
N ARG A 4 -9.53 8.03 -0.25
CA ARG A 4 -9.03 6.65 -0.11
C ARG A 4 -7.93 6.32 -1.11
N GLU A 5 -8.03 6.82 -2.35
CA GLU A 5 -7.00 6.63 -3.37
C GLU A 5 -5.72 7.38 -3.01
N ALA A 6 -5.84 8.61 -2.51
CA ALA A 6 -4.70 9.41 -2.06
C ALA A 6 -3.94 8.73 -0.90
N ASN A 7 -4.66 8.19 0.09
CA ASN A 7 -4.05 7.42 1.20
C ASN A 7 -3.32 6.18 0.68
N ARG A 8 -3.96 5.43 -0.22
CA ARG A 8 -3.36 4.23 -0.83
C ARG A 8 -2.08 4.55 -1.58
N LEU A 9 -2.07 5.67 -2.32
CA LEU A 9 -0.92 6.22 -3.02
C LEU A 9 0.24 6.56 -2.09
N SER A 10 -0.07 7.24 -0.98
CA SER A 10 0.92 7.63 0.03
C SER A 10 1.61 6.41 0.64
N VAL A 11 0.83 5.41 1.05
CA VAL A 11 1.35 4.17 1.64
C VAL A 11 2.19 3.38 0.63
N MET A 12 1.76 3.25 -0.63
CA MET A 12 2.53 2.55 -1.66
C MET A 12 3.86 3.26 -1.97
N ARG A 13 3.89 4.59 -2.02
CA ARG A 13 5.13 5.35 -2.20
C ARG A 13 6.14 5.14 -1.06
N GLN A 14 5.66 4.94 0.17
CA GLN A 14 6.54 4.63 1.31
C GLN A 14 7.16 3.22 1.19
N VAL A 15 6.49 2.28 0.53
CA VAL A 15 7.07 0.97 0.18
C VAL A 15 8.18 1.11 -0.84
N ASP A 16 7.97 1.92 -1.88
CA ASP A 16 8.97 2.14 -2.93
C ASP A 16 10.22 2.84 -2.39
N LYS A 17 10.04 3.76 -1.43
CA LYS A 17 11.12 4.38 -0.66
C LYS A 17 11.80 3.44 0.35
N LYS A 18 11.42 2.16 0.40
CA LYS A 18 11.87 1.14 1.35
C LYS A 18 11.67 1.53 2.83
N MET A 19 10.75 2.45 3.11
CA MET A 19 10.44 2.90 4.48
C MET A 19 9.44 1.98 5.18
N LEU A 20 8.59 1.29 4.41
CA LEU A 20 7.60 0.35 4.94
C LEU A 20 7.77 -1.05 4.36
N SER A 21 7.62 -2.06 5.23
CA SER A 21 7.46 -3.45 4.83
C SER A 21 6.02 -3.72 4.36
N MET A 22 5.84 -4.74 3.51
CA MET A 22 4.50 -5.14 3.06
C MET A 22 3.56 -5.57 4.20
N GLN A 23 4.11 -5.94 5.37
CA GLN A 23 3.32 -6.22 6.57
C GLN A 23 2.70 -4.93 7.12
N LYS A 24 3.49 -3.88 7.33
CA LYS A 24 2.96 -2.59 7.81
C LYS A 24 1.97 -1.96 6.85
N VAL A 25 2.16 -2.15 5.54
CA VAL A 25 1.19 -1.72 4.51
C VAL A 25 -0.15 -2.40 4.68
N SER A 26 -0.14 -3.69 5.05
CA SER A 26 -1.36 -4.45 5.27
C SER A 26 -2.13 -3.93 6.49
N GLU A 27 -1.40 -3.53 7.54
CA GLU A 27 -1.95 -2.92 8.75
C GLU A 27 -2.50 -1.51 8.47
N GLU A 28 -1.71 -0.64 7.83
CA GLU A 28 -2.06 0.74 7.46
C GLU A 28 -3.30 0.81 6.55
N LEU A 29 -3.39 -0.11 5.58
CA LEU A 29 -4.51 -0.15 4.65
C LEU A 29 -5.68 -1.00 5.18
N GLY A 30 -5.53 -1.69 6.31
CA GLY A 30 -6.55 -2.59 6.86
C GLY A 30 -6.92 -3.73 5.89
N VAL A 31 -5.96 -4.21 5.09
CA VAL A 31 -6.18 -5.25 4.08
C VAL A 31 -5.32 -6.47 4.35
N SER A 32 -5.71 -7.62 3.82
CA SER A 32 -4.87 -8.81 3.90
C SER A 32 -3.53 -8.62 3.18
N LEU A 33 -2.50 -9.32 3.64
CA LEU A 33 -1.18 -9.35 3.02
C LEU A 33 -1.22 -9.75 1.52
N ARG A 34 -2.15 -10.63 1.13
CA ARG A 34 -2.38 -10.97 -0.30
C ARG A 34 -2.92 -9.78 -1.08
N GLN A 35 -3.90 -9.07 -0.53
CA GLN A 35 -4.44 -7.87 -1.16
C GLN A 35 -3.37 -6.80 -1.26
N ALA A 36 -2.62 -6.52 -0.19
CA ALA A 36 -1.50 -5.56 -0.23
C ALA A 36 -0.49 -5.89 -1.36
N LYS A 37 -0.11 -7.16 -1.52
CA LYS A 37 0.75 -7.62 -2.63
C LYS A 37 0.10 -7.42 -4.00
N ARG A 38 -1.20 -7.71 -4.15
CA ARG A 38 -1.95 -7.50 -5.39
C ARG A 38 -2.01 -6.01 -5.75
N ILE A 39 -2.26 -5.16 -4.77
CA ILE A 39 -2.32 -3.70 -4.93
C ILE A 39 -0.97 -3.18 -5.42
N ARG A 40 0.12 -3.60 -4.77
CA ARG A 40 1.48 -3.25 -5.22
C ARG A 40 1.72 -3.67 -6.68
N ARG A 41 1.33 -4.88 -7.06
CA ARG A 41 1.49 -5.36 -8.46
C ARG A 41 0.67 -4.56 -9.47
N SER A 42 -0.52 -4.12 -9.10
CA SER A 42 -1.35 -3.24 -9.93
C SER A 42 -0.84 -1.80 -9.98
N TYR A 43 0.13 -1.46 -9.12
CA TYR A 43 0.72 -0.12 -9.01
C TYR A 43 2.04 0.02 -9.79
N VAL A 44 2.71 -1.10 -10.09
CA VAL A 44 3.94 -1.16 -10.93
C VAL A 44 3.58 -0.96 -12.39
#